data_AF-A0A3M3ADG6-F1
#
_entry.id   AF-A0A3M3ADG6-F1
#
_cell.length_a   1.000
_cell.length_b   1.000
_cell.length_c   1.000
_cell.angle_alpha   90.00
_cell.angle_beta   90.00
_cell.angle_gamma   90.00
#
_symmetry.space_group_name_H-M   'P 1'
#
loop_
_entity.id
_entity.type
_entity.pdbx_description
1 polymer ?
#
loop_
_entity_poly.entity_id
_entity_poly.type
_entity_poly.pdbx_seq_one_letter_code
_entity_poly.pdbx_strand_id
1 'polypeptide(L)'
;ELPGAVLWSSAGDYLEGCLTRLAECSDAPLAAGMALLTEKRRPDGRSNPLFQAVRYVVQAQGAEPRRQRRVCCLSHRVEWVGRCEHCPLPA
;
A
#
# COMPACT_ATOMS: atom_id res chain seq x y z
N GLU A 1 -6.82 21.08 -2.78
CA GLU A 1 -7.27 19.84 -2.10
C GLU A 1 -6.27 18.71 -2.36
N LEU A 2 -6.13 17.76 -1.44
CA LEU A 2 -5.28 16.57 -1.65
C LEU A 2 -6.00 15.57 -2.57
N PRO A 3 -5.35 15.02 -3.61
CA PRO A 3 -5.98 14.03 -4.47
C PRO A 3 -6.42 12.80 -3.67
N GLY A 4 -7.66 12.31 -3.91
CA GLY A 4 -8.16 11.11 -3.24
C GLY A 4 -7.26 9.87 -3.40
N ALA A 5 -6.50 9.80 -4.49
CA ALA A 5 -5.51 8.76 -4.72
C ALA A 5 -4.38 8.73 -3.66
N VAL A 6 -3.97 9.88 -3.12
CA VAL A 6 -2.96 9.97 -2.04
C VAL A 6 -3.53 9.42 -0.73
N LEU A 7 -4.79 9.76 -0.42
CA LEU A 7 -5.49 9.26 0.76
C LEU A 7 -5.63 7.74 0.70
N TRP A 8 -6.17 7.22 -0.40
CA TRP A 8 -6.40 5.78 -0.55
C TRP A 8 -5.12 4.96 -0.64
N SER A 9 -4.05 5.49 -1.27
CA SER A 9 -2.75 4.82 -1.23
C SER A 9 -2.17 4.78 0.18
N SER A 10 -2.45 5.78 1.01
CA SER A 10 -2.00 5.81 2.40
C SER A 10 -2.79 4.88 3.30
N ALA A 11 -4.11 4.82 3.11
CA ALA A 11 -4.98 3.88 3.81
C ALA A 11 -4.61 2.42 3.46
N GLY A 12 -4.37 2.12 2.19
CA GLY A 12 -4.00 0.76 1.77
C GLY A 12 -2.62 0.34 2.25
N ASP A 13 -1.65 1.25 2.29
CA ASP A 13 -0.32 0.99 2.87
C ASP A 13 -0.40 0.66 4.36
N TYR A 14 -1.23 1.38 5.12
CA TYR A 14 -1.44 1.11 6.53
C TYR A 14 -2.20 -0.20 6.76
N LEU A 15 -3.26 -0.45 5.99
CA LEU A 15 -4.05 -1.69 6.04
C LEU A 15 -3.18 -2.91 5.77
N GLU A 16 -2.34 -2.88 4.74
CA GLU A 16 -1.43 -3.98 4.42
C GLU A 16 -0.47 -4.25 5.59
N GLY A 17 0.14 -3.21 6.18
CA GLY A 17 1.01 -3.39 7.34
C GLY A 17 0.29 -3.96 8.56
N CYS A 18 -0.97 -3.58 8.79
CA CYS A 18 -1.80 -4.18 9.84
C CYS A 18 -2.09 -5.66 9.56
N LEU A 19 -2.45 -6.02 8.33
CA LEU A 19 -2.74 -7.41 7.96
C LEU A 19 -1.51 -8.30 8.06
N THR A 20 -0.34 -7.81 7.64
CA THR A 20 0.94 -8.52 7.79
C THR A 20 1.25 -8.79 9.27
N ARG A 21 1.16 -7.77 10.14
CA ARG A 21 1.37 -7.97 11.59
C ARG A 21 0.33 -8.90 12.22
N LEU A 22 -0.93 -8.80 11.80
CA LEU A 22 -1.99 -9.68 12.29
C LEU A 22 -1.71 -11.14 11.92
N ALA A 23 -1.17 -11.40 10.72
CA ALA A 23 -0.79 -12.74 10.30
C ALA A 23 0.32 -13.34 11.18
N GLU A 24 1.16 -12.50 11.80
CA GLU A 24 2.25 -12.91 12.67
C GLU A 24 1.79 -13.15 14.11
N CYS A 25 0.70 -12.52 14.56
CA CYS A 25 0.28 -12.53 15.97
C CYS A 25 -1.10 -13.12 16.24
N SER A 26 -1.82 -13.60 15.22
CA SER A 26 -3.19 -14.09 15.35
C SER A 26 -3.58 -15.08 14.25
N ASP A 27 -4.47 -16.03 14.58
CA ASP A 27 -5.13 -16.92 13.61
C ASP A 27 -6.41 -16.31 13.01
N ALA A 28 -6.63 -15.00 13.15
CA ALA A 28 -7.79 -14.34 12.60
C ALA A 28 -7.86 -14.51 11.07
N PRO A 29 -9.04 -14.75 10.48
CA PRO A 29 -9.17 -14.89 9.04
C PRO A 29 -8.89 -13.56 8.33
N LEU A 30 -7.83 -13.52 7.52
CA LEU A 30 -7.38 -12.30 6.83
C LEU A 30 -7.89 -12.15 5.40
N ALA A 31 -8.54 -13.18 4.85
CA ALA A 31 -8.92 -13.24 3.43
C ALA A 31 -9.74 -12.02 2.97
N ALA A 32 -10.70 -11.59 3.77
CA ALA A 32 -11.52 -10.42 3.45
C ALA A 32 -10.70 -9.11 3.42
N GLY A 33 -9.74 -8.96 4.34
CA GLY A 33 -8.82 -7.82 4.36
C GLY A 33 -7.87 -7.83 3.17
N MET A 34 -7.30 -8.99 2.85
CA MET A 34 -6.41 -9.15 1.70
C MET A 34 -7.15 -8.88 0.38
N ALA A 35 -8.41 -9.30 0.24
CA ALA A 35 -9.23 -9.03 -0.94
C ALA A 35 -9.39 -7.51 -1.20
N LEU A 36 -9.43 -6.67 -0.16
CA LEU A 36 -9.44 -5.21 -0.35
C LEU A 36 -8.16 -4.68 -1.01
N LEU A 37 -7.04 -5.40 -0.90
CA LEU A 37 -5.76 -5.01 -1.49
C LEU A 37 -5.52 -5.68 -2.85
N THR A 38 -6.10 -6.86 -3.09
CA THR A 38 -5.84 -7.66 -4.29
C THR A 38 -6.93 -7.60 -5.34
N GLU A 39 -8.18 -7.24 -4.99
CA GLU A 39 -9.29 -7.22 -5.96
C GLU A 39 -9.45 -5.86 -6.63
N LYS A 40 -9.56 -5.86 -7.96
CA LYS A 40 -9.67 -4.62 -8.75
C LYS A 40 -11.03 -3.91 -8.58
N ARG A 41 -12.08 -4.68 -8.32
CA ARG A 41 -13.45 -4.19 -8.13
C ARG A 41 -13.99 -4.66 -6.79
N ARG A 42 -14.88 -3.86 -6.23
CA ARG A 42 -15.67 -4.24 -5.05
C ARG A 42 -16.78 -5.21 -5.47
N PRO A 43 -17.41 -5.93 -4.52
CA PRO A 43 -18.53 -6.84 -4.82
C PRO A 43 -19.70 -6.17 -5.55
N ASP A 44 -19.90 -4.87 -5.35
CA ASP A 44 -20.90 -4.06 -6.04
C ASP A 44 -20.49 -3.60 -7.46
N GLY A 45 -19.34 -4.06 -7.95
CA GLY A 45 -18.82 -3.75 -9.27
C GLY A 45 -18.08 -2.41 -9.38
N ARG A 46 -18.09 -1.55 -8.35
CA ARG A 46 -17.35 -0.27 -8.37
C ARG A 46 -15.84 -0.50 -8.32
N SER A 47 -15.07 0.45 -8.83
CA SER A 47 -13.61 0.40 -8.73
C SER A 47 -13.16 0.39 -7.27
N ASN A 48 -12.21 -0.49 -6.95
CA ASN A 48 -11.62 -0.55 -5.63
C ASN A 48 -10.43 0.43 -5.53
N PRO A 49 -10.51 1.51 -4.72
CA PRO A 49 -9.41 2.46 -4.61
C PRO A 49 -8.19 1.88 -3.88
N LEU A 50 -8.34 0.80 -3.11
CA LEU A 50 -7.26 0.14 -2.37
C LEU A 50 -6.48 -0.89 -3.21
N PHE A 51 -7.00 -1.26 -4.39
CA PHE A 51 -6.39 -2.25 -5.26
C PHE A 51 -4.92 -1.93 -5.56
N GLN A 52 -4.01 -2.81 -5.14
CA GLN A 52 -2.57 -2.62 -5.27
C GLN A 52 -2.08 -1.27 -4.73
N ALA A 53 -2.63 -0.77 -3.62
CA ALA A 53 -2.11 0.43 -2.95
C ALA A 53 -0.62 0.29 -2.58
N VAL A 54 -0.17 -0.95 -2.39
CA VAL A 54 1.22 -1.38 -2.25
C VAL A 54 1.54 -2.40 -3.35
N ARG A 55 2.77 -2.38 -3.84
CA ARG A 55 3.33 -3.29 -4.84
C ARG A 55 4.70 -3.76 -4.38
N TYR A 56 5.06 -4.97 -4.76
CA TYR A 56 6.39 -5.53 -4.55
C TYR A 56 7.12 -5.52 -5.89
N VAL A 57 8.10 -4.63 -6.03
CA VAL A 57 8.84 -4.41 -7.28
C VAL A 57 10.10 -5.26 -7.25
N VAL A 58 10.19 -6.20 -8.19
CA VAL A 58 11.37 -7.06 -8.37
C VAL A 58 12.63 -6.20 -8.49
N GLN A 59 13.63 -6.54 -7.69
CA GLN A 59 14.94 -5.90 -7.72
C GLN A 59 15.91 -6.72 -8.59
N ALA A 60 16.99 -6.07 -9.02
CA ALA A 60 18.02 -6.73 -9.79
C ALA A 60 18.82 -7.72 -8.91
N GLN A 61 19.51 -8.66 -9.58
CA GLN A 61 20.40 -9.64 -8.94
C GLN A 61 19.75 -10.51 -7.84
N GLY A 62 18.44 -10.76 -7.93
CA GLY A 62 17.75 -11.66 -6.99
C GLY A 62 17.57 -11.09 -5.59
N ALA A 63 17.76 -9.79 -5.40
CA ALA A 63 17.45 -9.12 -4.15
C ALA A 63 15.94 -9.17 -3.85
N GLU A 64 15.60 -9.09 -2.57
CA GLU A 64 14.21 -9.10 -2.10
C GLU A 64 13.36 -8.04 -2.82
N PRO A 65 12.12 -8.36 -3.21
CA PRO A 65 11.24 -7.40 -3.85
C PRO A 65 11.05 -6.15 -2.99
N ARG A 66 11.26 -4.98 -3.59
CA ARG A 66 11.10 -3.71 -2.88
C ARG A 66 9.62 -3.40 -2.73
N ARG A 67 9.18 -3.24 -1.48
CA ARG A 67 7.84 -2.73 -1.16
C ARG A 67 7.72 -1.26 -1.59
N GLN A 68 6.74 -0.96 -2.42
CA GLN A 68 6.53 0.36 -3.03
C GLN A 68 5.04 0.73 -2.99
N ARG A 69 4.73 1.96 -2.57
CA ARG A 69 3.38 2.51 -2.65
C ARG A 69 3.00 2.81 -4.10
N ARG A 70 1.74 2.64 -4.47
CA ARG A 70 1.23 3.00 -5.80
C ARG A 70 1.26 4.49 -6.08
N VAL A 71 1.02 5.31 -5.05
CA VAL A 71 1.00 6.78 -5.14
C VAL A 71 1.88 7.37 -4.04
N CYS A 72 2.60 8.44 -4.36
CA CYS A 72 3.42 9.16 -3.40
C CYS A 72 2.56 9.69 -2.23
N CYS A 73 2.99 9.47 -0.99
CA CYS A 73 2.33 9.98 0.21
C CYS A 73 2.50 11.49 0.40
N LEU A 74 3.37 12.13 -0.39
CA LEU A 74 3.76 13.53 -0.28
C LEU A 74 4.42 13.92 1.05
N SER A 75 4.83 12.95 1.89
CA SER A 75 5.52 13.23 3.16
C SER A 75 6.79 14.04 2.96
N HIS A 76 7.46 13.87 1.82
CA HIS A 76 8.66 14.65 1.45
C HIS A 76 8.39 16.16 1.31
N ARG A 77 7.13 16.59 1.25
CA ARG A 77 6.73 18.01 1.25
C ARG A 77 6.54 18.57 2.67
N VAL A 78 6.61 17.71 3.69
CA VAL A 78 6.56 18.09 5.10
C VAL A 78 7.98 18.06 5.64
N GLU A 79 8.51 19.25 5.92
CA GLU A 79 9.93 19.48 6.23
C GLU A 79 10.48 18.54 7.31
N TRP A 80 9.74 18.33 8.39
CA TRP A 80 10.17 17.49 9.51
C TRP A 80 9.91 15.99 9.36
N VAL A 81 9.18 15.55 8.31
CA VAL A 81 8.89 14.12 8.09
C VAL A 81 9.85 13.52 7.07
N GLY A 82 10.17 14.27 6.01
CA GLY A 82 11.02 13.78 4.94
C GLY A 82 10.37 12.71 4.06
N ARG A 83 11.18 12.06 3.23
CA ARG A 83 10.72 11.07 2.24
C ARG A 83 10.49 9.70 2.90
N CYS A 84 9.35 9.09 2.63
CA CYS A 84 9.10 7.72 3.08
C CYS A 84 9.92 6.68 2.29
N GLU A 85 10.22 5.56 2.94
CA GLU A 85 10.97 4.43 2.36
C GLU A 85 10.27 3.81 1.13
N HIS A 86 8.95 3.74 1.17
CA HIS A 86 8.13 3.08 0.14
C HIS A 86 7.76 4.00 -1.03
N CYS A 87 8.47 5.12 -1.22
CA CYS A 87 8.10 6.13 -2.22
C CYS A 87 8.17 5.57 -3.66
N PRO A 88 7.16 5.84 -4.52
CA PRO A 88 7.20 5.46 -5.92
C PRO A 88 8.01 6.41 -6.80
N LEU A 89 8.30 7.61 -6.32
CA LEU A 89 9.13 8.56 -7.07
C LEU A 89 10.57 8.06 -7.13
N PRO A 90 11.30 8.36 -8.21
CA PRO A 90 12.75 8.14 -8.27
C PRO A 90 13.45 8.71 -7.03
N ALA A 91 14.52 8.03 -6.64
CA ALA A 91 15.42 8.48 -5.57
C ALA A 91 16.02 9.83 -5.96
#